data_AF-A0A967R9N1-F1
#
_entry.id   AF-A0A967R9N1-F1
#
_cell.length_a   1.000
_cell.length_b   1.000
_cell.length_c   1.000
_cell.angle_alpha   90.00
_cell.angle_beta   90.00
_cell.angle_gamma   90.00
#
_symmetry.space_group_name_H-M   'P 1'
#
loop_
_entity.id
_entity.type
_entity.pdbx_description
1 polymer ?
#
loop_
_entity_poly.entity_id
_entity_poly.type
_entity_poly.pdbx_seq_one_letter_code
_entity_poly.pdbx_strand_id
1 'polypeptide(L)'
;MRILLAIVIANVVVSLSDWYFFGVLWHDKYKAHPEIWRRPHGGPGESKVVGLSALVGALTPTVFVLACALFNMVRPQQALLLGAAVWLMGPVPMWIWNYLFMKMHRLILLAGILGWLVRLGVCALIVVMLLR
;
A
#
# COMPACT_ATOMS: atom_id res chain seq x y z
N MET A 1 15.63 -2.94 -19.15
CA MET A 1 14.32 -3.58 -19.36
C MET A 1 13.76 -4.30 -18.12
N ARG A 2 14.56 -5.11 -17.40
CA ARG A 2 14.11 -5.84 -16.19
C ARG A 2 13.53 -4.94 -15.07
N ILE A 3 14.13 -3.78 -14.82
CA ILE A 3 13.64 -2.81 -13.82
C ILE A 3 12.25 -2.27 -14.19
N LEU A 4 12.07 -1.81 -15.43
CA LEU A 4 10.77 -1.31 -15.90
C LEU A 4 9.69 -2.39 -15.81
N LEU A 5 10.02 -3.63 -16.20
CA LEU A 5 9.11 -4.77 -16.07
C LEU A 5 8.75 -5.04 -14.60
N ALA A 6 9.74 -5.02 -13.70
CA ALA A 6 9.51 -5.19 -12.27
C ALA A 6 8.63 -4.09 -11.68
N ILE A 7 8.81 -2.83 -12.10
CA ILE A 7 7.95 -1.70 -11.70
C ILE A 7 6.51 -1.93 -12.16
N VAL A 8 6.31 -2.30 -13.44
CA VAL A 8 4.95 -2.53 -13.98
C VAL A 8 4.27 -3.68 -13.25
N ILE A 9 4.93 -4.83 -13.11
CA ILE A 9 4.37 -5.99 -12.42
C ILE A 9 4.09 -5.67 -10.94
N ALA A 10 5.01 -4.97 -10.26
CA ALA A 10 4.80 -4.57 -8.87
C ALA A 10 3.57 -3.68 -8.70
N ASN A 11 3.38 -2.68 -9.57
CA ASN A 11 2.21 -1.82 -9.51
C ASN A 11 0.90 -2.58 -9.76
N VAL A 12 0.88 -3.51 -10.73
CA VAL A 12 -0.30 -4.34 -11.00
C VAL A 12 -0.65 -5.23 -9.81
N VAL A 13 0.31 -6.00 -9.31
CA VAL A 13 0.07 -6.96 -8.21
C VAL A 13 -0.25 -6.23 -6.91
N VAL A 14 0.43 -5.12 -6.63
CA VAL A 14 0.11 -4.27 -5.47
C VAL A 14 -1.31 -3.71 -5.59
N SER A 15 -1.73 -3.22 -6.75
CA SER A 15 -3.09 -2.70 -6.94
C SER A 15 -4.16 -3.76 -6.64
N LEU A 16 -3.92 -5.02 -7.01
CA LEU A 16 -4.81 -6.14 -6.65
C LEU A 16 -4.83 -6.40 -5.15
N SER A 17 -3.65 -6.38 -4.50
CA SER A 17 -3.58 -6.54 -3.04
C SER A 17 -4.27 -5.39 -2.30
N ASP A 18 -4.10 -4.16 -2.80
CA ASP A 18 -4.73 -2.98 -2.23
C ASP A 18 -6.25 -3.05 -2.36
N TRP A 19 -6.75 -3.47 -3.53
CA TRP A 19 -8.18 -3.68 -3.74
C TRP A 19 -8.75 -4.68 -2.73
N TYR A 20 -8.03 -5.78 -2.45
CA TYR A 20 -8.47 -6.72 -1.43
C TYR A 20 -8.44 -6.11 -0.02
N PHE A 21 -7.32 -5.57 0.44
CA PHE A 21 -7.16 -5.10 1.83
C PHE A 21 -7.94 -3.82 2.15
N PHE A 22 -8.03 -2.89 1.20
CA PHE A 22 -8.65 -1.57 1.41
C PHE A 22 -10.03 -1.44 0.77
N GLY A 23 -10.39 -2.34 -0.15
CA GLY A 23 -11.67 -2.32 -0.87
C GLY A 23 -12.66 -3.39 -0.43
N VAL A 24 -12.20 -4.63 -0.24
CA VAL A 24 -13.06 -5.81 -0.03
C VAL A 24 -13.05 -6.29 1.41
N LEU A 25 -11.86 -6.47 2.00
CA LEU A 25 -11.68 -7.02 3.33
C LEU A 25 -12.33 -6.11 4.37
N TRP A 26 -13.34 -6.64 5.07
CA TRP A 26 -14.11 -5.91 6.06
C TRP A 26 -14.73 -4.60 5.54
N HIS A 27 -15.12 -4.55 4.26
CA HIS A 27 -15.69 -3.35 3.63
C HIS A 27 -16.81 -2.70 4.45
N ASP A 28 -17.69 -3.49 5.07
CA ASP A 28 -18.78 -2.95 5.88
C ASP A 28 -18.33 -2.15 7.10
N LYS A 29 -17.10 -2.36 7.58
CA LYS A 29 -16.56 -1.62 8.72
C LYS A 29 -16.26 -0.17 8.41
N TYR A 30 -16.08 0.19 7.13
CA TYR A 30 -15.99 1.59 6.74
C TYR A 30 -17.27 2.33 7.15
N LYS A 31 -18.45 1.70 7.07
CA LYS A 31 -19.74 2.31 7.47
C LYS A 31 -19.88 2.58 8.98
N ALA A 32 -18.91 2.20 9.82
CA ALA A 32 -18.96 2.47 11.26
C ALA A 32 -18.85 3.97 11.61
N HIS A 33 -18.12 4.74 10.80
CA HIS A 33 -17.93 6.18 10.98
C HIS A 33 -18.10 6.90 9.64
N PRO A 34 -19.32 6.92 9.06
CA PRO A 34 -19.58 7.45 7.72
C PRO A 34 -19.24 8.94 7.59
N GLU A 35 -19.24 9.68 8.70
CA GLU A 35 -18.89 11.10 8.74
C GLU A 35 -17.44 11.40 8.38
N ILE A 36 -16.55 10.40 8.40
CA ILE A 36 -15.11 10.56 8.09
C ILE A 36 -14.81 10.29 6.61
N TRP A 37 -15.45 9.31 5.99
CA TRP A 37 -15.06 8.80 4.67
C TRP A 37 -16.12 8.96 3.57
N ARG A 38 -17.35 9.38 3.92
CA ARG A 38 -18.39 9.69 2.92
C ARG A 38 -18.88 11.11 3.08
N ARG A 39 -19.03 11.77 1.94
CA ARG A 39 -19.68 13.09 1.87
C ARG A 39 -21.05 13.05 2.53
N PRO A 40 -21.45 14.11 3.25
CA PRO A 40 -22.85 14.35 3.49
C PRO A 40 -23.51 14.61 2.11
N HIS A 41 -24.44 13.74 1.72
CA HIS A 41 -25.47 14.04 0.70
C HIS A 41 -25.03 14.22 -0.77
N GLY A 42 -24.54 13.15 -1.43
CA GLY A 42 -24.70 13.00 -2.89
C GLY A 42 -23.99 14.02 -3.81
N GLY A 43 -22.97 14.74 -3.33
CA GLY A 43 -22.19 15.69 -4.13
C GLY A 43 -21.37 15.06 -5.28
N PRO A 44 -20.83 15.86 -6.23
CA PRO A 44 -20.22 15.41 -7.49
C PRO A 44 -19.06 14.41 -7.32
N GLY A 45 -19.01 13.34 -8.12
CA GLY A 45 -18.14 12.18 -7.93
C GLY A 45 -16.65 12.45 -7.64
N GLU A 46 -16.04 11.57 -6.82
CA GLU A 46 -14.64 11.67 -6.38
C GLU A 46 -13.62 11.12 -7.39
N SER A 47 -14.02 10.93 -8.66
CA SER A 47 -13.18 10.28 -9.68
C SER A 47 -11.80 10.93 -9.83
N LYS A 48 -11.69 12.24 -9.64
CA LYS A 48 -10.39 12.95 -9.66
C LYS A 48 -9.51 12.58 -8.46
N VAL A 49 -10.07 12.50 -7.26
CA VAL A 49 -9.33 12.13 -6.04
C VAL A 49 -8.95 10.66 -6.07
N VAL A 50 -9.84 9.80 -6.57
CA VAL A 50 -9.58 8.37 -6.80
C VAL A 50 -8.47 8.17 -7.84
N GLY A 51 -8.50 8.92 -8.94
CA GLY A 51 -7.42 8.88 -9.94
C GLY A 51 -6.09 9.35 -9.37
N LEU A 52 -6.09 10.42 -8.57
CA LEU A 52 -4.89 10.92 -7.91
C LEU A 52 -4.35 9.94 -6.87
N SER A 53 -5.22 9.29 -6.11
CA SER A 53 -4.80 8.29 -5.12
C SER A 53 -4.18 7.05 -5.76
N ALA A 54 -4.64 6.66 -6.96
CA ALA A 54 -4.02 5.59 -7.73
C ALA A 54 -2.58 5.95 -8.17
N LEU A 55 -2.36 7.19 -8.64
CA LEU A 55 -1.01 7.67 -9.00
C LEU A 55 -0.09 7.73 -7.79
N VAL A 56 -0.59 8.23 -6.65
CA VAL A 56 0.18 8.24 -5.38
C VAL A 56 0.45 6.82 -4.90
N GLY A 57 -0.52 5.91 -5.02
CA GLY A 57 -0.38 4.50 -4.67
C GLY A 57 0.72 3.80 -5.48
N ALA A 58 0.93 4.21 -6.73
CA ALA A 58 1.97 3.68 -7.60
C ALA A 58 3.40 4.13 -7.22
N LEU A 59 3.55 5.17 -6.40
CA LEU A 59 4.87 5.66 -6.00
C LEU A 59 5.62 4.64 -5.14
N THR A 60 4.97 4.02 -4.15
CA THR A 60 5.65 3.10 -3.25
C THR A 60 6.28 1.90 -3.98
N PRO A 61 5.54 1.13 -4.80
CA PRO A 61 6.13 -0.01 -5.52
C PRO A 61 7.26 0.44 -6.46
N THR A 62 7.07 1.57 -7.14
CA THR A 62 8.06 2.13 -8.06
C THR A 62 9.35 2.51 -7.35
N VAL A 63 9.26 3.31 -6.29
CA VAL A 63 10.42 3.75 -5.50
C VAL A 63 11.09 2.57 -4.80
N PHE A 64 10.33 1.60 -4.30
CA PHE A 64 10.89 0.42 -3.65
C PHE A 64 11.72 -0.43 -4.62
N VAL A 65 11.20 -0.70 -5.82
CA VAL A 65 11.93 -1.44 -6.86
C VAL A 65 13.19 -0.67 -7.29
N LEU A 66 13.08 0.65 -7.49
CA LEU A 66 14.22 1.50 -7.83
C LEU A 66 15.28 1.51 -6.73
N ALA A 67 14.88 1.65 -5.46
CA ALA A 67 15.80 1.61 -4.33
C ALA A 67 16.54 0.27 -4.28
N CYS A 68 15.84 -0.85 -4.43
CA CYS A 68 16.49 -2.16 -4.46
C CYS A 68 17.48 -2.30 -5.61
N ALA A 69 17.13 -1.79 -6.80
CA ALA A 69 18.02 -1.81 -7.96
C ALA A 69 19.26 -0.92 -7.76
N LEU A 70 19.09 0.31 -7.24
CA LEU A 70 20.16 1.28 -7.03
C LEU A 70 21.15 0.84 -5.94
N PHE A 71 20.65 0.21 -4.87
CA PHE A 71 21.48 -0.25 -3.75
C PHE A 71 21.87 -1.74 -3.85
N ASN A 72 21.60 -2.39 -4.99
CA ASN A 72 21.88 -3.81 -5.24
C ASN A 72 21.30 -4.76 -4.17
N MET A 73 20.12 -4.44 -3.65
CA MET A 73 19.40 -5.23 -2.63
C MET A 73 18.53 -6.30 -3.30
N VAL A 74 19.15 -7.20 -4.07
CA VAL A 74 18.45 -8.23 -4.86
C VAL A 74 18.37 -9.59 -4.15
N ARG A 75 19.00 -9.72 -2.98
CA ARG A 75 18.89 -10.94 -2.16
C ARG A 75 17.58 -10.93 -1.37
N PRO A 76 16.91 -12.09 -1.20
CA PRO A 76 15.63 -12.18 -0.50
C PRO A 76 15.63 -11.51 0.88
N GLN A 77 16.66 -11.79 1.68
CA GLN A 77 16.78 -11.23 3.03
C GLN A 77 16.91 -9.70 3.01
N GLN A 78 17.67 -9.12 2.07
CA GLN A 78 17.87 -7.68 1.99
C GLN A 78 16.57 -6.96 1.58
N ALA A 79 15.89 -7.46 0.54
CA ALA A 79 14.64 -6.88 0.07
C ALA A 79 13.53 -6.99 1.13
N LEU A 80 13.41 -8.13 1.82
CA LEU A 80 12.43 -8.32 2.89
C LEU A 80 12.73 -7.44 4.12
N LEU A 81 14.00 -7.33 4.52
CA LEU A 81 14.39 -6.45 5.63
C LEU A 81 14.13 -4.97 5.31
N LEU A 82 14.40 -4.55 4.07
CA LEU A 82 14.03 -3.20 3.62
C LEU A 82 12.51 -2.99 3.69
N GLY A 83 11.73 -3.96 3.20
CA GLY A 83 10.27 -3.92 3.30
C GLY A 83 9.77 -3.80 4.73
N ALA A 84 10.30 -4.63 5.64
CA ALA A 84 9.95 -4.58 7.06
C ALA A 84 10.36 -3.25 7.71
N ALA A 85 11.54 -2.72 7.39
CA ALA A 85 12.00 -1.43 7.90
C ALA A 85 11.09 -0.29 7.42
N VAL A 86 10.79 -0.22 6.11
CA VAL A 86 9.88 0.79 5.55
C VAL A 86 8.50 0.70 6.20
N TRP A 87 7.99 -0.52 6.38
CA TRP A 87 6.70 -0.78 7.02
C TRP A 87 6.63 -0.28 8.48
N LEU A 88 7.66 -0.59 9.27
CA LEU A 88 7.74 -0.15 10.68
C LEU A 88 7.98 1.34 10.84
N MET A 89 8.70 1.98 9.90
CA MET A 89 9.02 3.40 9.99
C MET A 89 7.89 4.31 9.51
N GLY A 90 7.13 3.90 8.49
CA GLY A 90 6.13 4.75 7.85
C GLY A 90 4.69 4.27 8.10
N PRO A 91 4.25 3.21 7.40
CA PRO A 91 2.86 2.75 7.45
C PRO A 91 2.35 2.41 8.86
N VAL A 92 3.12 1.68 9.68
CA VAL A 92 2.67 1.29 11.02
C VAL A 92 2.39 2.53 11.89
N PRO A 93 3.34 3.46 12.09
CA PRO A 93 3.09 4.70 12.84
C PRO A 93 1.94 5.52 12.25
N MET A 94 1.88 5.68 10.92
CA MET A 94 0.83 6.44 10.25
C MET A 94 -0.57 5.89 10.55
N TRP A 95 -0.77 4.57 10.43
CA TRP A 95 -2.06 3.96 10.71
C TRP A 95 -2.44 4.01 12.19
N ILE A 96 -1.46 3.84 13.09
CA ILE A 96 -1.68 3.98 14.53
C ILE A 96 -2.07 5.42 14.87
N TRP A 97 -1.36 6.42 14.36
CA TRP A 97 -1.73 7.83 14.56
C TRP A 97 -3.13 8.13 14.03
N ASN A 98 -3.45 7.65 12.83
CA ASN A 98 -4.80 7.80 12.28
C ASN A 98 -5.86 7.16 13.18
N TYR A 99 -5.58 6.01 13.80
CA TYR A 99 -6.50 5.38 14.75
C TYR A 99 -6.65 6.14 16.07
N LEU A 100 -5.57 6.77 16.55
CA LEU A 100 -5.59 7.54 17.79
C LEU A 100 -6.32 8.88 17.64
N PHE A 101 -6.20 9.52 16.48
CA PHE A 101 -6.73 10.88 16.25
C PHE A 101 -7.99 10.94 15.37
N MET A 102 -8.32 9.89 14.63
CA MET A 102 -9.54 9.80 13.82
C MET A 102 -10.37 8.60 14.23
N LYS A 103 -11.70 8.70 14.16
CA LYS A 103 -12.56 7.56 14.47
C LYS A 103 -12.37 6.48 13.40
N MET A 104 -11.82 5.34 13.79
CA MET A 104 -11.56 4.26 12.87
C MET A 104 -11.86 2.92 13.53
N HIS A 105 -12.55 2.05 12.81
CA HIS A 105 -12.82 0.71 13.31
C HIS A 105 -11.51 -0.10 13.39
N ARG A 106 -11.30 -0.85 14.47
CA ARG A 106 -10.05 -1.62 14.72
C ARG A 106 -9.66 -2.56 13.57
N LEU A 107 -10.66 -3.16 12.92
CA LEU A 107 -10.42 -4.01 11.75
C LEU A 107 -9.88 -3.24 10.53
N ILE A 108 -10.26 -1.97 10.35
CA ILE A 108 -9.70 -1.12 9.28
C ILE A 108 -8.24 -0.79 9.60
N LEU A 109 -7.93 -0.49 10.87
CA LEU A 109 -6.53 -0.34 11.32
C LEU A 109 -5.71 -1.58 10.97
N LEU A 110 -6.20 -2.77 11.32
CA LEU A 110 -5.50 -4.03 11.05
C LEU A 110 -5.35 -4.30 9.55
N ALA A 111 -6.42 -4.09 8.76
CA ALA A 111 -6.36 -4.22 7.32
C ALA A 111 -5.36 -3.24 6.71
N GLY A 112 -5.28 -2.02 7.24
CA GLY A 112 -4.34 -1.02 6.80
C GLY A 112 -2.89 -1.42 7.07
N ILE A 113 -2.59 -1.80 8.31
CA ILE A 113 -1.26 -2.25 8.71
C ILE A 113 -0.83 -3.48 7.91
N LEU A 114 -1.69 -4.49 7.77
CA LEU A 114 -1.38 -5.73 7.06
C LEU A 114 -1.32 -5.53 5.54
N GLY A 115 -2.21 -4.72 4.97
CA GLY A 115 -2.20 -4.40 3.54
C GLY A 115 -0.89 -3.73 3.12
N TRP A 116 -0.37 -2.81 3.93
CA TRP A 116 0.94 -2.21 3.69
C TRP A 116 2.10 -3.21 3.82
N LEU A 117 2.02 -4.14 4.77
CA LEU A 117 3.03 -5.21 4.88
C LEU A 117 3.03 -6.10 3.63
N VAL A 118 1.85 -6.53 3.19
CA VAL A 118 1.68 -7.37 2.00
C VAL A 118 2.17 -6.64 0.74
N ARG A 119 1.81 -5.36 0.57
CA ARG A 119 2.30 -4.50 -0.51
C ARG A 119 3.83 -4.53 -0.62
N LEU A 120 4.53 -4.32 0.49
CA LEU A 120 5.99 -4.27 0.52
C LEU A 120 6.61 -5.66 0.33
N GLY A 121 5.99 -6.70 0.89
CA GLY A 121 6.38 -8.10 0.68
C GLY A 121 6.28 -8.52 -0.79
N VAL A 122 5.18 -8.17 -1.47
CA VAL A 122 5.00 -8.39 -2.91
C VAL A 122 6.09 -7.68 -3.71
N CYS A 123 6.39 -6.42 -3.40
CA CYS A 123 7.47 -5.70 -4.08
C CYS A 123 8.82 -6.39 -3.88
N ALA A 124 9.14 -6.83 -2.66
CA ALA A 124 10.37 -7.55 -2.36
C ALA A 124 10.47 -8.86 -3.15
N LEU A 125 9.38 -9.64 -3.24
CA LEU A 125 9.35 -10.87 -4.03
C LEU A 125 9.59 -10.59 -5.52
N ILE A 126 8.94 -9.57 -6.09
CA ILE A 126 9.10 -9.21 -7.50
C ILE A 126 10.54 -8.76 -7.80
N VAL A 127 11.15 -7.96 -6.92
CA VAL A 127 12.57 -7.59 -7.01
C VAL A 127 13.44 -8.84 -7.05
N VAL A 128 13.27 -9.76 -6.11
CA VAL A 128 14.06 -10.99 -6.00
C VAL A 128 13.87 -11.90 -7.21
N MET A 129 12.69 -11.95 -7.80
CA MET A 129 12.41 -12.80 -8.95
C MET A 129 12.95 -12.23 -10.27
N LEU A 130 12.95 -10.90 -10.44
CA LEU A 130 13.23 -10.27 -11.72
C LEU A 130 14.59 -9.56 -11.80
N LEU A 131 15.16 -9.18 -10.65
CA LEU A 131 16.43 -8.43 -10.57
C LEU A 131 17.59 -9.24 -9.98
N ARG A 132 17.33 -10.45 -9.48
CA ARG A 132 18.38 -11.39 -9.05
C ARG A 132 19.09 -12.04 -10.24
#